data_AF-A0A6A4TY91-F1
#
_entry.id   AF-A0A6A4TY91-F1
#
_cell.length_a   1.000
_cell.length_b   1.000
_cell.length_c   1.000
_cell.angle_alpha   90.00
_cell.angle_beta   90.00
_cell.angle_gamma   90.00
#
_symmetry.space_group_name_H-M   'P 1'
#
loop_
_entity.id
_entity.type
_entity.pdbx_description
1 polymer ?
#
loop_
_entity_poly.entity_id
_entity_poly.type
_entity_poly.pdbx_seq_one_letter_code
_entity_poly.pdbx_strand_id
1 'polypeptide(L)'
;MRGLCHVTLRSHLDAPHFTVDGKLKDILKVTPGACLQYAVIEGAVQPVGEPLTSHFQKEIAGVLQKFMLTQQRLVWNGLSSTWTDSERVLHQRVNTVPFVLVGSDETAVKVLCPLQASGVHTEITHEKFHQVNYGFGDIVGQYLSGEKIKGQLETEEMLKVGATLTGVGELILDTDGVLNLRPPSNSAQYFLSITDFDSLRRDQESVAVWWRALTIASALAGASVLLWVGRRYYCHLKVRWEQEQERREFERMQAEAPRAPAAAPGPEGLQDAAEGGAENACVICLYRPRNCILLDCGHVCCCHTCYQALPRRQCPICRQNISRVVPLFHV
;
A
#
# COMPACT_ATOMS: atom_id res chain seq x y z
N MET A 1 -3.69 12.55 4.63
CA MET A 1 -4.31 12.13 5.91
C MET A 1 -5.78 11.71 5.71
N ARG A 2 -6.04 10.66 4.91
CA ARG A 2 -7.39 10.10 4.65
C ARG A 2 -7.52 8.65 5.18
N GLY A 3 -6.88 8.36 6.31
CA GLY A 3 -6.64 6.97 6.75
C GLY A 3 -7.39 6.51 8.01
N LEU A 4 -8.21 7.35 8.64
CA LEU A 4 -8.75 7.05 9.98
C LEU A 4 -10.27 6.85 10.07
N CYS A 5 -11.02 6.98 8.97
CA CYS A 5 -12.49 6.80 9.02
C CYS A 5 -12.98 5.35 8.77
N HIS A 6 -12.10 4.39 8.45
CA HIS A 6 -12.53 3.07 7.97
C HIS A 6 -12.78 2.01 9.06
N VAL A 7 -12.49 2.28 10.33
CA VAL A 7 -12.48 1.23 11.37
C VAL A 7 -13.82 1.11 12.14
N THR A 8 -14.68 2.13 12.13
CA THR A 8 -15.91 2.14 12.95
C THR A 8 -17.19 1.66 12.27
N LEU A 9 -17.18 1.37 10.97
CA LEU A 9 -18.38 0.91 10.25
C LEU A 9 -18.56 -0.62 10.24
N ARG A 10 -17.57 -1.39 10.70
CA ARG A 10 -17.61 -2.86 10.67
C ARG A 10 -18.60 -3.48 11.66
N SER A 11 -19.05 -2.75 12.69
CA SER A 11 -20.02 -3.23 13.69
C SER A 11 -21.48 -2.89 13.36
N HIS A 12 -21.76 -2.23 12.23
CA HIS A 12 -23.11 -1.76 11.86
C HIS A 12 -23.70 -2.46 10.62
N LEU A 13 -23.03 -3.50 10.09
CA LEU A 13 -23.40 -4.18 8.84
C LEU A 13 -24.44 -5.32 9.00
N ASP A 14 -24.88 -5.63 10.21
CA ASP A 14 -25.97 -6.59 10.51
C ASP A 14 -27.29 -5.89 10.85
N ALA A 15 -27.53 -4.69 10.29
CA ALA A 15 -28.80 -4.01 10.45
C ALA A 15 -29.90 -4.80 9.72
N PRO A 16 -31.03 -5.14 10.37
CA PRO A 16 -32.14 -5.80 9.70
C PRO A 16 -32.70 -4.88 8.61
N HIS A 17 -32.76 -5.41 7.39
CA HIS A 17 -33.36 -4.71 6.26
C HIS A 17 -34.88 -4.82 6.37
N PHE A 18 -35.55 -3.68 6.38
CA PHE A 18 -37.01 -3.63 6.39
C PHE A 18 -37.51 -2.95 5.12
N THR A 19 -38.34 -3.66 4.38
CA THR A 19 -39.19 -3.06 3.35
C THR A 19 -40.25 -2.18 4.03
N VAL A 20 -40.58 -1.04 3.43
CA VAL A 20 -41.60 -0.10 3.94
C VAL A 20 -42.99 -0.67 3.69
N ASP A 21 -43.34 -1.65 4.51
CA ASP A 21 -44.58 -2.42 4.40
C ASP A 21 -45.44 -2.23 5.66
N GLY A 22 -46.72 -2.60 5.57
CA GLY A 22 -47.64 -2.54 6.71
C GLY A 22 -47.14 -3.28 7.97
N LYS A 23 -46.32 -4.33 7.76
CA LYS A 23 -45.65 -5.11 8.81
C LYS A 23 -44.71 -4.29 9.69
N LEU A 24 -44.15 -3.21 9.17
CA LEU A 24 -43.21 -2.33 9.91
C LEU A 24 -43.91 -1.65 11.09
N LYS A 25 -45.18 -1.24 10.91
CA LYS A 25 -46.00 -0.67 11.98
C LYS A 25 -46.28 -1.70 13.08
N ASP A 26 -46.48 -2.96 12.70
CA ASP A 26 -46.77 -4.03 13.67
C ASP A 26 -45.53 -4.42 14.47
N ILE A 27 -44.36 -4.47 13.82
CA ILE A 27 -43.07 -4.72 14.51
C ILE A 27 -42.78 -3.62 15.54
N LEU A 28 -43.02 -2.36 15.19
CA LEU A 28 -42.77 -1.24 16.09
C LEU A 28 -43.74 -1.22 17.28
N LYS A 29 -45.01 -1.61 17.10
CA LYS A 29 -45.96 -1.74 18.22
C LYS A 29 -45.53 -2.79 19.25
N VAL A 30 -44.87 -3.86 18.78
CA VAL A 30 -44.39 -4.96 19.64
C VAL A 30 -43.05 -4.63 20.28
N THR A 31 -42.28 -3.68 19.71
CA THR A 31 -40.96 -3.31 20.20
C THR A 31 -41.07 -2.38 21.42
N PRO A 32 -40.34 -2.66 22.53
CA PRO A 32 -40.38 -1.81 23.72
C PRO A 32 -39.94 -0.38 23.39
N GLY A 33 -40.80 0.60 23.69
CA GLY A 33 -40.55 2.01 23.40
C GLY A 33 -40.86 2.43 21.96
N ALA A 34 -41.48 1.57 21.15
CA ALA A 34 -41.92 1.85 19.77
C ALA A 34 -40.80 2.44 18.87
N CYS A 35 -39.56 2.03 19.15
CA CYS A 35 -38.35 2.53 18.51
C CYS A 35 -37.41 1.39 18.13
N LEU A 36 -36.90 1.42 16.91
CA LEU A 36 -35.80 0.58 16.43
C LEU A 36 -34.54 1.44 16.31
N GLN A 37 -33.48 1.07 17.03
CA GLN A 37 -32.25 1.86 17.12
C GLN A 37 -31.54 2.03 15.78
N TYR A 38 -31.64 1.03 14.89
CA TYR A 38 -30.98 1.04 13.59
C TYR A 38 -31.78 0.18 12.60
N ALA A 39 -32.30 0.82 11.55
CA ALA A 39 -33.09 0.18 10.50
C ALA A 39 -32.68 0.74 9.13
N VAL A 40 -32.69 -0.13 8.12
CA VAL A 40 -32.54 0.25 6.71
C VAL A 40 -33.93 0.28 6.09
N ILE A 41 -34.25 1.41 5.46
CA ILE A 41 -35.57 1.73 4.91
C ILE A 41 -35.39 2.16 3.47
N GLU A 42 -36.06 1.48 2.55
CA GLU A 42 -36.06 1.81 1.12
C GLU A 42 -37.46 2.27 0.70
N GLY A 43 -37.55 3.39 -0.01
CA GLY A 43 -38.83 3.91 -0.49
C GLY A 43 -38.69 5.01 -1.53
N ALA A 44 -39.80 5.32 -2.20
CA ALA A 44 -39.89 6.40 -3.16
C ALA A 44 -40.09 7.75 -2.46
N VAL A 45 -39.32 8.75 -2.86
CA VAL A 45 -39.37 10.10 -2.25
C VAL A 45 -40.62 10.85 -2.70
N GLN A 46 -41.44 11.31 -1.75
CA GLN A 46 -42.58 12.18 -2.02
C GLN A 46 -42.57 13.45 -1.14
N PRO A 47 -42.84 14.64 -1.72
CA PRO A 47 -42.89 15.89 -0.97
C PRO A 47 -44.13 15.95 -0.08
N VAL A 48 -43.99 16.56 1.11
CA VAL A 48 -45.11 17.00 1.94
C VAL A 48 -45.35 18.48 1.63
N GLY A 49 -46.21 18.74 0.64
CA GLY A 49 -46.52 20.09 0.15
C GLY A 49 -46.05 20.32 -1.29
N GLU A 50 -45.75 21.57 -1.63
CA GLU A 50 -45.27 21.95 -2.97
C GLU A 50 -43.81 21.52 -3.17
N PRO A 51 -43.48 20.78 -4.24
CA PRO A 51 -42.11 20.39 -4.55
C PRO A 51 -41.26 21.57 -5.01
N LEU A 52 -39.95 21.48 -4.79
CA LEU A 52 -38.97 22.43 -5.33
C LEU A 52 -38.78 22.17 -6.82
N THR A 53 -38.73 23.23 -7.62
CA THR A 53 -38.38 23.14 -9.05
C THR A 53 -36.93 23.57 -9.25
N SER A 54 -36.20 22.88 -10.14
CA SER A 54 -34.84 23.28 -10.51
C SER A 54 -34.85 24.69 -11.12
N HIS A 55 -33.82 25.47 -10.79
CA HIS A 55 -33.65 26.82 -11.35
C HIS A 55 -33.28 26.80 -12.84
N PHE A 56 -32.59 25.73 -13.28
CA PHE A 56 -32.08 25.60 -14.64
C PHE A 56 -32.98 24.74 -15.52
N GLN A 57 -33.70 23.77 -14.94
CA GLN A 57 -34.55 22.82 -15.65
C GLN A 57 -35.94 22.74 -15.02
N LYS A 58 -36.90 23.47 -15.57
CA LYS A 58 -38.27 23.57 -15.01
C LYS A 58 -39.03 22.24 -14.92
N GLU A 59 -38.59 21.22 -15.66
CA GLU A 59 -39.21 19.89 -15.69
C GLU A 59 -38.81 19.03 -14.48
N ILE A 60 -37.70 19.36 -13.80
CA ILE A 60 -37.20 18.60 -12.67
C ILE A 60 -37.77 19.16 -11.37
N ALA A 61 -38.54 18.33 -10.68
CA ALA A 61 -39.04 18.57 -9.35
C ALA A 61 -38.30 17.72 -8.31
N GLY A 62 -38.02 18.29 -7.14
CA GLY A 62 -37.31 17.64 -6.06
C GLY A 62 -37.74 18.10 -4.68
N VAL A 63 -37.28 17.40 -3.65
CA VAL A 63 -37.55 17.72 -2.23
C VAL A 63 -36.40 18.43 -1.56
N LEU A 64 -35.19 18.26 -2.09
CA LEU A 64 -33.97 18.88 -1.60
C LEU A 64 -33.21 19.41 -2.81
N GLN A 65 -32.79 20.66 -2.73
CA GLN A 65 -32.02 21.34 -3.76
C GLN A 65 -30.79 21.97 -3.13
N LYS A 66 -29.63 21.72 -3.72
CA LYS A 66 -28.35 22.25 -3.27
C LYS A 66 -27.65 22.89 -4.46
N PHE A 67 -27.47 24.20 -4.35
CA PHE A 67 -26.75 25.00 -5.33
C PHE A 67 -25.35 25.31 -4.80
N MET A 68 -24.33 25.03 -5.61
CA MET A 68 -22.93 25.28 -5.30
C MET A 68 -22.26 26.04 -6.43
N LEU A 69 -21.59 27.14 -6.09
CA LEU A 69 -20.62 27.80 -6.94
C LEU A 69 -19.24 27.54 -6.37
N THR A 70 -18.43 26.76 -7.09
CA THR A 70 -17.08 26.40 -6.67
C THR A 70 -16.04 26.99 -7.61
N GLN A 71 -14.90 27.38 -7.07
CA GLN A 71 -13.75 27.85 -7.83
C GLN A 71 -12.74 26.71 -7.94
N GLN A 72 -12.42 26.35 -9.18
CA GLN A 72 -11.40 25.37 -9.51
C GLN A 72 -10.04 26.07 -9.58
N ARG A 73 -9.05 25.62 -8.82
CA ARG A 73 -7.70 26.18 -8.80
C ARG A 73 -6.62 25.11 -8.73
N LEU A 74 -5.43 25.45 -9.22
CA LEU A 74 -4.20 24.69 -9.07
C LEU A 74 -3.34 25.37 -8.03
N VAL A 75 -2.90 24.62 -7.03
CA VAL A 75 -1.99 25.11 -5.99
C VAL A 75 -0.64 24.43 -6.17
N TRP A 76 0.42 25.21 -6.21
CA TRP A 76 1.78 24.70 -6.28
C TRP A 76 2.17 24.00 -4.99
N ASN A 77 2.49 22.71 -5.07
CA ASN A 77 3.02 21.96 -3.95
C ASN A 77 4.55 21.99 -3.99
N GLY A 78 5.17 22.77 -3.11
CA GLY A 78 6.64 22.92 -3.05
C GLY A 78 7.40 21.64 -2.68
N LEU A 79 6.76 20.67 -2.02
CA LEU A 79 7.42 19.41 -1.63
C LEU A 79 7.54 18.44 -2.81
N SER A 80 6.52 18.36 -3.65
CA SER A 80 6.49 17.48 -4.83
C SER A 80 6.86 18.18 -6.13
N SER A 81 7.06 19.51 -6.11
CA SER A 81 7.26 20.35 -7.29
C SER A 81 6.20 20.13 -8.37
N THR A 82 4.94 19.95 -7.94
CA THR A 82 3.81 19.69 -8.83
C THR A 82 2.62 20.58 -8.50
N TRP A 83 1.85 20.92 -9.53
CA TRP A 83 0.55 21.58 -9.37
C TRP A 83 -0.48 20.56 -8.91
N THR A 84 -1.21 20.89 -7.84
CA THR A 84 -2.27 20.05 -7.28
C THR A 84 -3.62 20.72 -7.46
N ASP A 85 -4.62 19.94 -7.87
CA ASP A 85 -5.99 20.43 -7.97
C ASP A 85 -6.58 20.70 -6.59
N SER A 86 -7.17 21.88 -6.45
CA SER A 86 -7.86 22.34 -5.25
C SER A 86 -9.14 23.05 -5.65
N GLU A 87 -10.18 22.79 -4.88
CA GLU A 87 -11.48 23.43 -5.06
C GLU A 87 -11.76 24.35 -3.87
N ARG A 88 -12.43 25.46 -4.13
CA ARG A 88 -12.90 26.39 -3.09
C ARG A 88 -14.36 26.72 -3.32
N VAL A 89 -15.21 26.46 -2.33
CA VAL A 89 -16.62 26.86 -2.39
C VAL A 89 -16.72 28.39 -2.25
N LEU A 90 -17.30 29.05 -3.25
CA LEU A 90 -17.56 30.50 -3.25
C LEU A 90 -18.95 30.80 -2.70
N HIS A 91 -19.93 30.00 -3.08
CA HIS A 91 -21.31 30.14 -2.62
C HIS A 91 -21.97 28.78 -2.50
N GLN A 92 -22.75 28.61 -1.44
CA GLN A 92 -23.56 27.41 -1.21
C GLN A 92 -24.93 27.82 -0.69
N ARG A 93 -25.98 27.30 -1.32
CA ARG A 93 -27.36 27.48 -0.90
C ARG A 93 -28.06 26.13 -0.88
N VAL A 94 -28.79 25.84 0.20
CA VAL A 94 -29.54 24.59 0.35
C VAL A 94 -30.98 24.93 0.67
N ASN A 95 -31.90 24.43 -0.15
CA ASN A 95 -33.34 24.54 0.06
C ASN A 95 -33.89 23.13 0.30
N THR A 96 -34.78 22.98 1.29
CA THR A 96 -35.37 21.69 1.65
C THR A 96 -36.86 21.83 1.88
N VAL A 97 -37.64 20.89 1.35
CA VAL A 97 -39.06 20.70 1.65
C VAL A 97 -39.19 19.40 2.45
N PRO A 98 -40.03 19.34 3.49
CA PRO A 98 -40.28 18.09 4.21
C PRO A 98 -40.78 17.01 3.26
N PHE A 99 -40.28 15.78 3.41
CA PHE A 99 -40.63 14.67 2.53
C PHE A 99 -40.80 13.36 3.29
N VAL A 100 -41.49 12.42 2.65
CA VAL A 100 -41.73 11.07 3.14
C VAL A 100 -41.17 10.06 2.13
N LEU A 101 -40.75 8.91 2.63
CA LEU A 101 -40.45 7.72 1.86
C LEU A 101 -41.68 6.85 1.83
N VAL A 102 -42.20 6.59 0.64
CA VAL A 102 -43.39 5.76 0.45
C VAL A 102 -42.95 4.40 -0.08
N GLY A 103 -43.34 3.35 0.64
CA GLY A 103 -43.14 1.96 0.21
C GLY A 103 -44.18 1.49 -0.79
N SER A 104 -44.07 0.23 -1.20
CA SER A 104 -45.04 -0.40 -2.13
C SER A 104 -46.45 -0.50 -1.54
N ASP A 105 -46.57 -0.56 -0.21
CA ASP A 105 -47.84 -0.71 0.53
C ASP A 105 -48.44 0.65 0.99
N GLU A 106 -48.14 1.76 0.30
CA GLU A 106 -48.55 3.14 0.66
C GLU A 106 -48.13 3.60 2.08
N THR A 107 -47.30 2.82 2.77
CA THR A 107 -46.79 3.19 4.09
C THR A 107 -45.76 4.31 3.91
N ALA A 108 -45.99 5.42 4.61
CA ALA A 108 -45.14 6.60 4.56
C ALA A 108 -44.24 6.70 5.80
N VAL A 109 -42.94 6.86 5.58
CA VAL A 109 -41.93 7.13 6.61
C VAL A 109 -41.40 8.54 6.41
N LYS A 110 -41.62 9.43 7.38
CA LYS A 110 -41.13 10.80 7.34
C LYS A 110 -39.65 10.86 7.69
N VAL A 111 -38.87 11.55 6.86
CA VAL A 111 -37.42 11.69 7.06
C VAL A 111 -37.14 12.97 7.84
N LEU A 112 -36.50 12.84 9.00
CA LEU A 112 -36.10 13.97 9.83
C LEU A 112 -34.63 14.34 9.58
N CYS A 113 -34.33 15.63 9.65
CA CYS A 113 -32.97 16.20 9.55
C CYS A 113 -32.14 15.65 8.36
N PRO A 114 -32.63 15.70 7.10
CA PRO A 114 -31.95 15.11 5.95
C PRO A 114 -30.54 15.67 5.72
N LEU A 115 -30.28 16.92 6.13
CA LEU A 115 -28.98 17.58 5.98
C LEU A 115 -27.88 17.03 6.91
N GLN A 116 -28.25 16.33 7.99
CA GLN A 116 -27.28 15.68 8.89
C GLN A 116 -26.89 14.29 8.39
N ALA A 117 -27.61 13.75 7.40
CA ALA A 117 -27.30 12.45 6.84
C ALA A 117 -25.96 12.48 6.12
N SER A 118 -25.12 11.51 6.45
CA SER A 118 -23.95 11.18 5.66
C SER A 118 -24.39 10.41 4.40
N GLY A 119 -23.62 10.51 3.32
CA GLY A 119 -23.89 9.77 2.08
C GLY A 119 -24.44 10.62 0.93
N VAL A 120 -24.52 9.98 -0.23
CA VAL A 120 -24.89 10.62 -1.51
C VAL A 120 -26.40 10.51 -1.71
N HIS A 121 -27.12 11.52 -1.22
CA HIS A 121 -28.58 11.61 -1.25
C HIS A 121 -29.09 12.65 -2.27
N THR A 122 -28.22 13.14 -3.15
CA THR A 122 -28.56 14.09 -4.21
C THR A 122 -27.89 13.71 -5.53
N GLU A 123 -28.55 14.03 -6.64
CA GLU A 123 -28.01 13.87 -8.00
C GLU A 123 -27.74 15.24 -8.61
N ILE A 124 -26.70 15.34 -9.45
CA ILE A 124 -26.43 16.55 -10.21
C ILE A 124 -27.49 16.71 -11.30
N THR A 125 -28.27 17.79 -11.24
CA THR A 125 -29.27 18.15 -12.26
C THR A 125 -28.71 19.11 -13.30
N HIS A 126 -27.82 20.01 -12.88
CA HIS A 126 -27.17 20.95 -13.76
C HIS A 126 -25.71 21.15 -13.37
N GLU A 127 -24.84 21.16 -14.37
CA GLU A 127 -23.42 21.46 -14.20
C GLU A 127 -22.98 22.36 -15.35
N LYS A 128 -22.37 23.50 -15.00
CA LYS A 128 -21.85 24.45 -15.97
C LYS A 128 -20.54 25.05 -15.51
N PHE A 129 -19.50 24.84 -16.32
CA PHE A 129 -18.18 25.40 -16.08
C PHE A 129 -18.01 26.74 -16.81
N HIS A 130 -17.73 27.79 -16.05
CA HIS A 130 -17.43 29.12 -16.53
C HIS A 130 -15.91 29.31 -16.55
N GLN A 131 -15.35 29.30 -17.76
CA GLN A 131 -13.93 29.62 -17.97
C GLN A 131 -13.72 31.13 -17.82
N VAL A 132 -12.66 31.49 -17.09
CA VAL A 132 -12.21 32.88 -17.01
C VAL A 132 -11.18 33.09 -18.13
N ASN A 133 -11.41 34.06 -19.01
CA ASN A 133 -10.43 34.44 -20.02
C ASN A 133 -9.31 35.24 -19.35
N TYR A 134 -8.10 34.70 -19.35
CA TYR A 134 -6.94 35.35 -18.73
C TYR A 134 -6.22 36.25 -19.73
N GLY A 135 -5.88 37.46 -19.31
CA GLY A 135 -4.91 38.30 -20.01
C GLY A 135 -3.46 37.85 -19.74
N PHE A 136 -2.52 38.34 -20.53
CA PHE A 136 -1.09 38.01 -20.37
C PHE A 136 -0.55 38.39 -18.97
N GLY A 137 -1.01 39.52 -18.40
CA GLY A 137 -0.63 39.96 -17.06
C GLY A 137 -1.13 39.06 -15.93
N ASP A 138 -2.34 38.49 -16.08
CA ASP A 138 -2.93 37.60 -15.06
C ASP A 138 -2.16 36.28 -14.95
N ILE A 139 -1.64 35.78 -16.07
CA ILE A 139 -0.83 34.57 -16.12
C ILE A 139 0.46 34.76 -15.32
N VAL A 140 1.15 35.90 -15.49
CA VAL A 140 2.39 36.20 -14.75
C VAL A 140 2.13 36.29 -13.24
N GLY A 141 1.04 36.94 -12.83
CA GLY A 141 0.64 37.04 -11.42
C GLY A 141 0.36 35.67 -10.78
N GLN A 142 -0.24 34.74 -11.53
CA GLN A 142 -0.53 33.38 -11.04
C GLN A 142 0.73 32.55 -10.75
N TYR A 143 1.77 32.68 -11.59
CA TYR A 143 3.05 32.00 -11.35
C TYR A 143 3.77 32.53 -10.11
N LEU A 144 3.65 33.84 -9.82
CA LEU A 144 4.23 34.44 -8.62
C LEU A 144 3.44 34.09 -7.35
N SER A 145 2.11 33.99 -7.45
CA SER A 145 1.22 33.66 -6.32
C SER A 145 1.30 32.18 -5.91
N GLY A 146 1.70 31.29 -6.83
CA GLY A 146 1.67 29.84 -6.59
C GLY A 146 0.25 29.25 -6.62
N GLU A 147 -0.75 30.06 -6.98
CA GLU A 147 -2.13 29.65 -7.22
C GLU A 147 -2.55 30.05 -8.64
N LYS A 148 -3.07 29.08 -9.41
CA LYS A 148 -3.58 29.27 -10.76
C LYS A 148 -5.07 28.94 -10.80
N ILE A 149 -5.89 29.94 -11.09
CA ILE A 149 -7.34 29.75 -11.20
C ILE A 149 -7.63 29.05 -12.54
N LYS A 150 -8.54 28.07 -12.56
CA LYS A 150 -9.01 27.40 -13.78
C LYS A 150 -10.34 27.98 -14.25
N GLY A 151 -11.27 28.21 -13.32
CA GLY A 151 -12.59 28.74 -13.61
C GLY A 151 -13.54 28.55 -12.44
N GLN A 152 -14.82 28.86 -12.67
CA GLN A 152 -15.89 28.66 -11.71
C GLN A 152 -16.82 27.56 -12.20
N LEU A 153 -17.08 26.57 -11.35
CA LEU A 153 -18.02 25.49 -11.61
C LEU A 153 -19.32 25.78 -10.86
N GLU A 154 -20.39 25.94 -11.61
CA GLU A 154 -21.74 26.08 -11.11
C GLU A 154 -22.42 24.70 -11.16
N THR A 155 -22.85 24.21 -10.01
CA THR A 155 -23.47 22.89 -9.86
C THR A 155 -24.77 23.00 -9.08
N GLU A 156 -25.83 22.45 -9.64
CA GLU A 156 -27.10 22.22 -8.96
C GLU A 156 -27.28 20.72 -8.74
N GLU A 157 -27.48 20.33 -7.48
CA GLU A 157 -27.80 18.98 -7.06
C GLU A 157 -29.23 18.93 -6.50
N MET A 158 -29.99 17.90 -6.82
CA MET A 158 -31.34 17.71 -6.30
C MET A 158 -31.62 16.26 -5.91
N LEU A 159 -32.43 16.08 -4.87
CA LEU A 159 -33.14 14.83 -4.61
C LEU A 159 -34.50 14.90 -5.31
N LYS A 160 -34.64 14.16 -6.41
CA LYS A 160 -35.83 14.20 -7.28
C LYS A 160 -37.04 13.55 -6.62
N VAL A 161 -38.23 14.04 -6.93
CA VAL A 161 -39.48 13.39 -6.55
C VAL A 161 -39.60 12.05 -7.30
N GLY A 162 -39.98 10.99 -6.59
CA GLY A 162 -40.10 9.64 -7.13
C GLY A 162 -38.78 8.87 -7.22
N ALA A 163 -37.64 9.47 -6.86
CA ALA A 163 -36.39 8.74 -6.73
C ALA A 163 -36.47 7.71 -5.60
N THR A 164 -35.84 6.57 -5.79
CA THR A 164 -35.64 5.57 -4.74
C THR A 164 -34.56 6.06 -3.79
N LEU A 165 -34.88 6.17 -2.50
CA LEU A 165 -33.94 6.58 -1.47
C LEU A 165 -33.86 5.51 -0.38
N THR A 166 -32.63 5.14 -0.05
CA THR A 166 -32.28 4.26 1.05
C THR A 166 -31.87 5.12 2.24
N GLY A 167 -32.65 5.05 3.31
CA GLY A 167 -32.34 5.71 4.58
C GLY A 167 -31.94 4.70 5.65
N VAL A 168 -30.85 5.00 6.38
CA VAL A 168 -30.38 4.18 7.50
C VAL A 168 -30.29 5.05 8.75
N GLY A 169 -31.05 4.68 9.79
CA GLY A 169 -31.12 5.46 11.02
C GLY A 169 -32.04 4.84 12.07
N GLU A 170 -32.40 5.64 13.06
CA GLU A 170 -33.33 5.24 14.12
C GLU A 170 -34.78 5.46 13.64
N LEU A 171 -35.60 4.42 13.72
CA LEU A 171 -36.99 4.44 13.27
C LEU A 171 -37.93 4.48 14.48
N ILE A 172 -38.82 5.45 14.50
CA ILE A 172 -39.71 5.71 15.64
C ILE A 172 -41.14 5.81 15.15
N LEU A 173 -42.05 5.19 15.88
CA LEU A 173 -43.48 5.41 15.73
C LEU A 173 -43.92 6.50 16.70
N ASP A 174 -44.35 7.64 16.16
CA ASP A 174 -44.87 8.75 16.97
C ASP A 174 -46.25 8.42 17.56
N THR A 175 -46.70 9.21 18.54
CA THR A 175 -48.05 9.05 19.14
C THR A 175 -49.17 9.22 18.11
N ASP A 176 -48.89 9.96 17.03
CA ASP A 176 -49.80 10.23 15.92
C ASP A 176 -49.87 9.07 14.91
N GLY A 177 -49.13 7.97 15.15
CA GLY A 177 -49.08 6.81 14.27
C GLY A 177 -48.23 7.02 13.01
N VAL A 178 -47.50 8.13 12.93
CA VAL A 178 -46.57 8.45 11.83
C VAL A 178 -45.20 7.83 12.11
N LEU A 179 -44.63 7.19 11.11
CA LEU A 179 -43.27 6.63 11.17
C LEU A 179 -42.26 7.75 10.87
N ASN A 180 -41.28 7.93 11.74
CA ASN A 180 -40.23 8.93 11.60
C ASN A 180 -38.86 8.25 11.58
N LEU A 181 -38.08 8.52 10.53
CA LEU A 181 -36.67 8.15 10.47
C LEU A 181 -35.82 9.34 10.94
N ARG A 182 -35.00 9.14 11.96
CA ARG A 182 -34.17 10.20 12.56
C ARG A 182 -32.69 9.81 12.70
N PRO A 183 -31.80 10.79 12.87
CA PRO A 183 -30.43 10.53 13.29
C PRO A 183 -30.43 9.75 14.62
N PRO A 184 -29.68 8.64 14.72
CA PRO A 184 -29.67 7.83 15.93
C PRO A 184 -29.05 8.60 17.09
N SER A 185 -29.61 8.42 18.27
CA SER A 185 -29.08 9.02 19.52
C SER A 185 -27.74 8.39 19.95
N ASN A 186 -27.44 7.20 19.42
CA ASN A 186 -26.17 6.51 19.61
C ASN A 186 -25.11 7.11 18.69
N SER A 187 -23.82 6.87 18.95
CA SER A 187 -22.71 7.28 18.06
C SER A 187 -22.70 6.61 16.68
N ALA A 188 -23.81 5.98 16.29
CA ALA A 188 -24.02 5.40 14.98
C ALA A 188 -24.24 6.51 13.94
N GLN A 189 -23.86 6.24 12.69
CA GLN A 189 -23.98 7.23 11.62
C GLN A 189 -25.37 7.15 10.98
N TYR A 190 -25.95 8.32 10.74
CA TYR A 190 -27.17 8.50 9.95
C TYR A 190 -26.80 8.57 8.47
N PHE A 191 -27.42 7.75 7.64
CA PHE A 191 -27.13 7.70 6.20
C PHE A 191 -28.37 7.86 5.35
N LEU A 192 -28.21 8.62 4.25
CA LEU A 192 -29.17 8.68 3.17
C LEU A 192 -28.43 8.47 1.85
N SER A 193 -28.94 7.61 0.99
CA SER A 193 -28.34 7.36 -0.32
C SER A 193 -29.38 7.06 -1.39
N ILE A 194 -29.15 7.59 -2.59
CA ILE A 194 -29.95 7.26 -3.79
C ILE A 194 -29.56 5.87 -4.33
N THR A 195 -28.37 5.38 -4.00
CA THR A 195 -27.91 4.06 -4.44
C THR A 195 -28.36 2.96 -3.49
N ASP A 196 -28.63 1.78 -4.04
CA ASP A 196 -29.00 0.58 -3.27
C ASP A 196 -27.94 0.27 -2.21
N PHE A 197 -28.38 -0.14 -1.01
CA PHE A 197 -27.48 -0.47 0.10
C PHE A 197 -26.42 -1.51 -0.29
N ASP A 198 -26.78 -2.47 -1.14
CA ASP A 198 -25.89 -3.52 -1.64
C ASP A 198 -24.71 -2.97 -2.47
N SER A 199 -24.92 -1.88 -3.21
CA SER A 199 -23.86 -1.25 -3.98
C SER A 199 -22.83 -0.58 -3.08
N LEU A 200 -23.29 0.09 -2.00
CA LEU A 200 -22.42 0.70 -0.98
C LEU A 200 -21.63 -0.37 -0.22
N ARG A 201 -22.25 -1.50 0.10
CA ARG A 201 -21.57 -2.62 0.77
C ARG A 201 -20.49 -3.24 -0.12
N ARG A 202 -20.80 -3.45 -1.41
CA ARG A 202 -19.86 -4.04 -2.39
C ARG A 202 -18.62 -3.16 -2.62
N ASP A 203 -18.79 -1.85 -2.66
CA ASP A 203 -17.67 -0.92 -2.82
C ASP A 203 -16.68 -1.01 -1.64
N GLN A 204 -17.21 -1.10 -0.40
CA GLN A 204 -16.39 -1.30 0.80
C GLN A 204 -15.67 -2.66 0.82
N GLU A 205 -16.34 -3.74 0.38
CA GLU A 205 -15.72 -5.07 0.29
C GLU A 205 -14.59 -5.10 -0.73
N SER A 206 -14.76 -4.42 -1.86
CA SER A 206 -13.74 -4.36 -2.91
C SER A 206 -12.42 -3.79 -2.38
N VAL A 207 -12.47 -2.68 -1.62
CA VAL A 207 -11.30 -2.05 -1.02
C VAL A 207 -10.62 -3.00 -0.02
N ALA A 208 -11.41 -3.72 0.80
CA ALA A 208 -10.86 -4.69 1.73
C ALA A 208 -10.15 -5.87 1.02
N VAL A 209 -10.69 -6.33 -0.11
CA VAL A 209 -10.07 -7.37 -0.94
C VAL A 209 -8.75 -6.87 -1.55
N TRP A 210 -8.72 -5.64 -2.07
CA TRP A 210 -7.52 -5.02 -2.62
C TRP A 210 -6.40 -4.90 -1.57
N TRP A 211 -6.71 -4.43 -0.35
CA TRP A 211 -5.73 -4.35 0.73
C TRP A 211 -5.22 -5.73 1.16
N ARG A 212 -6.10 -6.74 1.25
CA ARG A 212 -5.69 -8.12 1.54
C ARG A 212 -4.74 -8.63 0.46
N ALA A 213 -5.06 -8.45 -0.81
CA ALA A 213 -4.20 -8.84 -1.93
C ALA A 213 -2.82 -8.16 -1.86
N LEU A 214 -2.78 -6.86 -1.55
CA LEU A 214 -1.53 -6.11 -1.40
C LEU A 214 -0.67 -6.65 -0.24
N THR A 215 -1.28 -6.96 0.90
CA THR A 215 -0.54 -7.53 2.05
C THR A 215 0.07 -8.88 1.70
N ILE A 216 -0.66 -9.76 1.01
CA ILE A 216 -0.16 -11.07 0.57
C ILE A 216 0.98 -10.90 -0.43
N ALA A 217 0.83 -10.03 -1.43
CA ALA A 217 1.87 -9.75 -2.41
C ALA A 217 3.15 -9.22 -1.75
N SER A 218 3.03 -8.30 -0.79
CA SER A 218 4.18 -7.75 -0.06
C SER A 218 4.89 -8.79 0.80
N ALA A 219 4.14 -9.71 1.42
CA ALA A 219 4.70 -10.80 2.22
C ALA A 219 5.46 -11.81 1.35
N LEU A 220 4.92 -12.16 0.18
CA LEU A 220 5.58 -13.04 -0.78
C LEU A 220 6.88 -12.42 -1.32
N ALA A 221 6.84 -11.14 -1.68
CA ALA A 221 8.03 -10.40 -2.08
C ALA A 221 9.09 -10.40 -0.97
N GLY A 222 8.71 -10.09 0.28
CA GLY A 222 9.60 -10.14 1.43
C GLY A 222 10.23 -11.52 1.65
N ALA A 223 9.43 -12.59 1.60
CA ALA A 223 9.90 -13.97 1.76
C ALA A 223 10.89 -14.38 0.66
N SER A 224 10.61 -14.02 -0.60
CA SER A 224 11.52 -14.29 -1.72
C SER A 224 12.87 -13.59 -1.57
N VAL A 225 12.88 -12.33 -1.11
CA VAL A 225 14.11 -11.57 -0.86
C VAL A 225 14.92 -12.20 0.28
N LEU A 226 14.26 -12.56 1.39
CA LEU A 226 14.92 -13.23 2.52
C LEU A 226 15.51 -14.57 2.11
N LEU A 227 14.80 -15.36 1.31
CA LEU A 227 15.30 -16.64 0.79
C LEU A 227 16.49 -16.44 -0.16
N TRP A 228 16.47 -15.41 -1.01
CA TRP A 228 17.59 -15.09 -1.90
C TRP A 228 18.83 -14.65 -1.12
N VAL A 229 18.68 -13.75 -0.14
CA VAL A 229 19.77 -13.31 0.74
C VAL A 229 20.32 -14.47 1.57
N GLY A 230 19.44 -15.27 2.16
CA GLY A 230 19.81 -16.46 2.94
C GLY A 230 20.57 -17.48 2.10
N ARG A 231 20.11 -17.77 0.87
CA ARG A 231 20.80 -18.66 -0.06
C ARG A 231 22.17 -18.11 -0.45
N ARG A 232 22.28 -16.81 -0.74
CA ARG A 232 23.56 -16.17 -1.07
C ARG A 232 24.54 -16.25 0.10
N TYR A 233 24.07 -15.99 1.31
CA TYR A 233 24.87 -16.09 2.53
C TYR A 233 25.33 -17.53 2.80
N TYR A 234 24.44 -18.51 2.68
CA TYR A 234 24.78 -19.93 2.84
C TYR A 234 25.81 -20.40 1.83
N CYS A 235 25.64 -20.07 0.53
CA CYS A 235 26.63 -20.41 -0.50
C CYS A 235 27.99 -19.79 -0.19
N HIS A 236 28.02 -18.55 0.28
CA HIS A 236 29.27 -17.88 0.65
C HIS A 236 29.95 -18.51 1.87
N LEU A 237 29.18 -18.89 2.91
CA LEU A 237 29.71 -19.65 4.04
C LEU A 237 30.24 -21.01 3.61
N LYS A 238 29.52 -21.72 2.74
CA LYS A 238 29.93 -23.03 2.23
C LYS A 238 31.29 -22.96 1.54
N VAL A 239 31.51 -21.97 0.68
CA VAL A 239 32.80 -21.76 0.00
C VAL A 239 33.92 -21.47 1.01
N ARG A 240 33.65 -20.67 2.05
CA ARG A 240 34.65 -20.42 3.11
C ARG A 240 35.01 -21.69 3.87
N TRP A 241 34.02 -22.52 4.21
CA TRP A 241 34.26 -23.80 4.89
C TRP A 241 35.07 -24.78 4.04
N GLU A 242 34.77 -24.89 2.73
CA GLU A 242 35.55 -25.73 1.81
C GLU A 242 37.01 -25.27 1.74
N GLN A 243 37.27 -23.95 1.67
CA GLN A 243 38.63 -23.40 1.68
C GLN A 243 39.38 -23.66 2.99
N GLU A 244 38.70 -23.54 4.14
CA GLU A 244 39.29 -23.86 5.43
C GLU A 244 39.62 -25.35 5.56
N GLN A 245 38.77 -26.24 5.04
CA GLN A 245 39.04 -27.68 5.02
C GLN A 245 40.27 -28.01 4.17
N GLU A 246 40.36 -27.49 2.93
CA GLU A 246 41.54 -27.67 2.06
C GLU A 246 42.82 -27.20 2.77
N ARG A 247 42.76 -26.06 3.47
CA ARG A 247 43.90 -25.51 4.23
C ARG A 247 44.32 -26.42 5.39
N ARG A 248 43.36 -26.92 6.19
CA ARG A 248 43.65 -27.80 7.34
C ARG A 248 44.17 -29.17 6.91
N GLU A 249 43.70 -29.70 5.78
CA GLU A 249 44.23 -30.94 5.20
C GLU A 249 45.67 -30.77 4.76
N PHE A 250 45.99 -29.64 4.10
CA PHE A 250 47.36 -29.32 3.72
C PHE A 250 48.29 -29.20 4.95
N GLU A 251 47.84 -28.52 6.01
CA GLU A 251 48.59 -28.41 7.27
C GLU A 251 48.80 -29.78 7.94
N ARG A 252 47.79 -30.67 7.95
CA ARG A 252 47.92 -32.04 8.49
C ARG A 252 48.93 -32.86 7.71
N MET A 253 48.83 -32.88 6.38
CA MET A 253 49.79 -33.59 5.52
C MET A 253 51.22 -33.08 5.72
N GLN A 254 51.41 -31.78 6.00
CA GLN A 254 52.71 -31.22 6.30
C GLN A 254 53.24 -31.63 7.69
N ALA A 255 52.35 -31.76 8.69
CA ALA A 255 52.72 -32.15 10.05
C ALA A 255 53.06 -33.64 10.21
N GLU A 256 52.41 -34.50 9.42
CA GLU A 256 52.63 -35.96 9.40
C GLU A 256 53.85 -36.38 8.56
N ALA A 257 54.45 -35.45 7.82
CA ALA A 257 55.71 -35.67 7.10
C ALA A 257 56.81 -36.21 8.01
N PRO A 258 57.63 -37.19 7.58
CA PRO A 258 58.80 -37.60 8.33
C PRO A 258 59.68 -36.38 8.59
N ARG A 259 59.87 -36.02 9.86
CA ARG A 259 60.83 -34.97 10.24
C ARG A 259 62.23 -35.50 9.93
N ALA A 260 62.84 -35.05 8.83
CA ALA A 260 64.28 -35.18 8.67
C ALA A 260 64.96 -34.54 9.91
N PRO A 261 66.05 -35.13 10.45
CA PRO A 261 66.67 -34.61 11.66
C PRO A 261 67.07 -33.16 11.46
N ALA A 262 66.65 -32.28 12.37
CA ALA A 262 67.11 -30.90 12.42
C ALA A 262 68.64 -30.90 12.58
N ALA A 263 69.37 -30.62 11.50
CA ALA A 263 70.78 -30.32 11.59
C ALA A 263 70.92 -29.05 12.45
N ALA A 264 71.46 -29.21 13.67
CA ALA A 264 71.81 -28.10 14.53
C ALA A 264 72.89 -27.24 13.84
N PRO A 265 72.83 -25.89 13.91
CA PRO A 265 73.83 -25.06 13.28
C PRO A 265 75.13 -25.10 14.10
N GLY A 266 76.17 -25.74 13.56
CA GLY A 266 77.55 -25.52 13.99
C GLY A 266 78.02 -24.13 13.54
N PRO A 267 78.91 -23.44 14.29
CA PRO A 267 79.19 -22.02 14.09
C PRO A 267 80.14 -21.68 12.93
N GLU A 268 80.35 -22.58 11.96
CA GLU A 268 81.30 -22.39 10.87
C GLU A 268 80.62 -22.61 9.51
N GLY A 269 79.97 -21.58 8.98
CA GLY A 269 79.27 -21.65 7.69
C GLY A 269 78.39 -20.44 7.37
N LEU A 270 78.90 -19.22 7.57
CA LEU A 270 78.15 -17.97 7.34
C LEU A 270 78.21 -17.45 5.88
N GLN A 271 78.81 -18.19 4.94
CA GLN A 271 78.87 -17.78 3.53
C GLN A 271 78.10 -18.70 2.55
N ASP A 272 77.91 -19.98 2.85
CA ASP A 272 77.27 -20.94 1.92
C ASP A 272 75.76 -21.17 2.18
N ALA A 273 75.21 -20.67 3.29
CA ALA A 273 73.79 -20.77 3.59
C ALA A 273 72.91 -19.74 2.84
N ALA A 274 73.52 -18.70 2.25
CA ALA A 274 72.80 -17.64 1.55
C ALA A 274 72.43 -18.00 0.10
N GLU A 275 73.20 -18.86 -0.57
CA GLU A 275 72.96 -19.23 -1.98
C GLU A 275 71.94 -20.37 -2.13
N GLY A 276 71.93 -21.36 -1.22
CA GLY A 276 70.93 -22.45 -1.22
C GLY A 276 69.50 -22.03 -0.82
N GLY A 277 69.36 -20.87 -0.17
CA GLY A 277 68.05 -20.30 0.19
C GLY A 277 67.34 -19.60 -0.98
N ALA A 278 68.10 -19.03 -1.92
CA ALA A 278 67.55 -18.30 -3.06
C ALA A 278 66.97 -19.23 -4.13
N GLU A 279 67.60 -20.39 -4.36
CA GLU A 279 67.13 -21.38 -5.34
C GLU A 279 65.83 -22.06 -4.93
N ASN A 280 65.49 -22.10 -3.63
CA ASN A 280 64.30 -22.73 -3.07
C ASN A 280 63.15 -21.77 -2.74
N ALA A 281 63.26 -20.51 -3.14
CA ALA A 281 62.20 -19.51 -2.96
C ALA A 281 61.03 -19.72 -3.94
N CYS A 282 59.82 -19.41 -3.48
CA CYS A 282 58.61 -19.38 -4.29
C CYS A 282 58.74 -18.35 -5.40
N VAL A 283 58.50 -18.72 -6.66
CA VAL A 283 58.65 -17.83 -7.82
C VAL A 283 57.66 -16.64 -7.85
N ILE A 284 56.64 -16.66 -6.99
CA ILE A 284 55.60 -15.61 -6.93
C ILE A 284 55.94 -14.56 -5.87
N CYS A 285 56.20 -14.99 -4.63
CA CYS A 285 56.48 -14.04 -3.54
C CYS A 285 57.98 -13.83 -3.28
N LEU A 286 58.85 -14.68 -3.83
CA LEU A 286 60.31 -14.67 -3.66
C LEU A 286 60.79 -14.67 -2.20
N TYR A 287 59.89 -14.93 -1.25
CA TYR A 287 60.15 -14.82 0.19
C TYR A 287 60.00 -16.17 0.91
N ARG A 288 58.91 -16.89 0.65
CA ARG A 288 58.66 -18.19 1.29
C ARG A 288 59.22 -19.35 0.47
N PRO A 289 59.68 -20.43 1.11
CA PRO A 289 60.16 -21.60 0.40
C PRO A 289 59.03 -22.28 -0.39
N ARG A 290 59.39 -22.93 -1.50
CA ARG A 290 58.47 -23.78 -2.26
C ARG A 290 58.08 -24.98 -1.39
N ASN A 291 56.79 -25.08 -1.08
CA ASN A 291 56.30 -26.11 -0.15
C ASN A 291 55.10 -26.89 -0.68
N CYS A 292 54.71 -26.70 -1.95
CA CYS A 292 53.63 -27.47 -2.56
C CYS A 292 54.00 -27.98 -3.96
N ILE A 293 53.56 -29.20 -4.26
CA ILE A 293 53.57 -29.82 -5.58
C ILE A 293 52.20 -29.59 -6.21
N LEU A 294 52.17 -29.06 -7.43
CA LEU A 294 50.95 -28.89 -8.21
C LEU A 294 50.62 -30.20 -8.93
N LEU A 295 49.53 -30.88 -8.56
CA LEU A 295 49.18 -32.16 -9.17
C LEU A 295 48.64 -31.99 -10.59
N ASP A 296 48.71 -33.07 -11.37
CA ASP A 296 48.51 -33.17 -12.84
C ASP A 296 49.68 -32.66 -13.70
N CYS A 297 50.46 -31.70 -13.23
CA CYS A 297 51.66 -31.22 -13.94
C CYS A 297 52.98 -31.40 -13.18
N GLY A 298 52.94 -31.68 -11.88
CA GLY A 298 54.11 -32.00 -11.04
C GLY A 298 55.02 -30.83 -10.69
N HIS A 299 54.70 -29.59 -11.11
CA HIS A 299 55.60 -28.46 -10.91
C HIS A 299 55.67 -28.04 -9.43
N VAL A 300 56.90 -27.83 -8.97
CA VAL A 300 57.22 -27.27 -7.64
C VAL A 300 57.74 -25.85 -7.85
N CYS A 301 56.83 -24.87 -7.88
CA CYS A 301 57.20 -23.48 -8.20
C CYS A 301 56.74 -22.45 -7.17
N CYS A 302 55.71 -22.75 -6.37
CA CYS A 302 55.13 -21.77 -5.43
C CYS A 302 54.98 -22.31 -4.00
N CYS A 303 54.68 -21.40 -3.07
CA CYS A 303 54.24 -21.75 -1.73
C CYS A 303 52.69 -21.84 -1.67
N HIS A 304 52.15 -22.57 -0.69
CA HIS A 304 50.72 -22.81 -0.55
C HIS A 304 49.87 -21.53 -0.51
N THR A 305 50.32 -20.49 0.17
CA THR A 305 49.58 -19.21 0.20
C THR A 305 49.60 -18.49 -1.15
N CYS A 306 50.70 -18.56 -1.89
CA CYS A 306 50.74 -17.99 -3.24
C CYS A 306 49.86 -18.80 -4.20
N TYR A 307 49.77 -20.12 -4.03
CA TYR A 307 48.81 -20.96 -4.75
C TYR A 307 47.35 -20.57 -4.43
N GLN A 308 46.99 -20.40 -3.15
CA GLN A 308 45.65 -19.96 -2.74
C GLN A 308 45.27 -18.58 -3.30
N ALA A 309 46.25 -17.70 -3.49
CA ALA A 309 46.06 -16.36 -4.03
C ALA A 309 46.03 -16.30 -5.57
N LEU A 310 46.18 -17.43 -6.28
CA LEU A 310 46.16 -17.43 -7.75
C LEU A 310 44.76 -17.04 -8.28
N PRO A 311 44.65 -16.06 -9.21
CA PRO A 311 43.37 -15.67 -9.80
C PRO A 311 42.68 -16.79 -10.60
N ARG A 312 43.46 -17.73 -11.12
CA ARG A 312 43.00 -18.96 -11.80
C ARG A 312 43.84 -20.13 -11.28
N ARG A 313 43.23 -21.29 -11.01
CA ARG A 313 43.92 -22.51 -10.57
C ARG A 313 44.76 -23.14 -11.71
N GLN A 314 45.73 -22.39 -12.26
CA GLN A 314 46.62 -22.81 -13.34
C GLN A 314 48.09 -22.73 -12.90
N CYS A 315 48.91 -23.68 -13.34
CA CYS A 315 50.34 -23.71 -13.03
C CYS A 315 51.04 -22.46 -13.60
N PRO A 316 51.80 -21.69 -12.80
CA PRO A 316 52.57 -20.54 -13.29
C PRO A 316 53.61 -20.87 -14.37
N ILE A 317 54.05 -22.13 -14.44
CA ILE A 317 55.09 -22.58 -15.36
C ILE A 317 54.47 -23.10 -16.67
N CYS A 318 53.59 -24.11 -16.60
CA CYS A 318 53.06 -24.78 -17.78
C CYS A 318 51.60 -24.41 -18.13
N ARG A 319 50.94 -23.57 -17.32
CA ARG A 319 49.54 -23.13 -17.47
C ARG A 319 48.48 -24.23 -17.43
N GLN A 320 48.85 -25.46 -17.12
CA GLN A 320 47.92 -26.57 -16.92
C GLN A 320 47.04 -26.34 -15.68
N ASN A 321 45.77 -26.75 -15.75
CA ASN A 321 44.83 -26.63 -14.64
C ASN A 321 45.25 -27.51 -13.46
N ILE A 322 45.17 -26.98 -12.23
CA ILE A 322 45.60 -27.63 -11.01
C ILE A 322 44.37 -28.21 -10.32
N SER A 323 44.23 -29.54 -10.27
CA SER A 323 43.13 -30.20 -9.54
C SER A 323 43.28 -30.11 -8.02
N ARG A 324 44.50 -30.34 -7.52
CA ARG A 324 44.84 -30.33 -6.09
C ARG A 324 46.33 -30.06 -5.86
N VAL A 325 46.69 -29.70 -4.63
CA VAL A 325 48.08 -29.47 -4.20
C VAL A 325 48.43 -30.35 -3.00
N VAL A 326 49.66 -30.83 -2.97
CA VAL A 326 50.19 -31.68 -1.89
C VAL A 326 51.47 -31.04 -1.34
N PRO A 327 51.75 -31.11 -0.03
CA PRO A 327 53.00 -30.58 0.51
C PRO A 327 54.22 -31.29 -0.09
N LEU A 328 55.28 -30.53 -0.33
CA LEU A 328 56.58 -31.05 -0.74
C LEU A 328 57.36 -31.48 0.51
N PHE A 329 57.79 -32.74 0.53
CA PHE A 329 58.67 -33.28 1.57
C PHE A 329 60.11 -33.32 1.04
N HIS A 330 61.03 -32.62 1.70
CA HIS A 330 62.47 -32.76 1.40
C HIS A 330 62.98 -33.93 2.23
N VAL A 331 63.48 -34.97 1.53
CA VAL A 331 64.15 -36.14 2.13
C VAL A 331 65.63 -35.85 2.23
#